data_AF-A0A2E7L2F8-F1
#
_entry.id   AF-A0A2E7L2F8-F1
#
_cell.length_a   1.000
_cell.length_b   1.000
_cell.length_c   1.000
_cell.angle_alpha   90.00
_cell.angle_beta   90.00
_cell.angle_gamma   90.00
#
_symmetry.space_group_name_H-M   'P 1'
#
loop_
_entity.id
_entity.type
_entity.pdbx_description
1 polymer ?
#
loop_
_entity_poly.entity_id
_entity_poly.type
_entity_poly.pdbx_seq_one_letter_code
_entity_poly.pdbx_strand_id
1 'polypeptide(L)'
;MRHFSLCLLYLLFIAVPCATAQRPFRGGRGIWGAVRNDSLLTLAAIDEVRKEVRLRKEQNELVDALLVDVRAQFRKSFEGVNPFRNGVDEARGKIKEISGRFDVLLTVVLEPEQLERLQQLQLQREGLRALDRTDFQKQLSLEETQLEEIQKLLKAGRKRIQDAGEDRKAAQKHRAQLETDVLELLNDKQKEKWIAMKGKTYRFPEREGRSTNRDQPDEPDGDEDP
;
A
#
# COMPACT_ATOMS: atom_id res chain seq x y z
N MET A 1 -29.40 30.31 73.11
CA MET A 1 -28.91 31.51 72.39
C MET A 1 -28.41 31.09 71.02
N ARG A 2 -28.80 31.84 69.97
CA ARG A 2 -28.46 31.71 68.52
C ARG A 2 -29.28 30.74 67.65
N HIS A 3 -30.56 31.09 67.50
CA HIS A 3 -31.29 31.39 66.26
C HIS A 3 -30.78 30.97 64.86
N PHE A 4 -31.73 30.38 64.09
CA PHE A 4 -32.03 30.52 62.64
C PHE A 4 -31.08 29.86 61.62
N SER A 5 -31.46 29.37 60.44
CA SER A 5 -32.74 29.10 59.76
C SER A 5 -32.39 28.67 58.31
N LEU A 6 -33.22 27.80 57.71
CA LEU A 6 -33.61 27.78 56.29
C LEU A 6 -32.59 27.44 55.17
N CYS A 7 -33.19 26.85 54.13
CA CYS A 7 -32.74 26.68 52.73
C CYS A 7 -31.81 25.48 52.45
N LEU A 8 -31.86 24.80 51.31
CA LEU A 8 -32.80 24.68 50.20
C LEU A 8 -32.11 23.66 49.29
N LEU A 9 -32.78 22.55 48.98
CA LEU A 9 -32.87 21.92 47.66
C LEU A 9 -31.66 22.12 46.71
N TYR A 10 -30.90 21.06 46.38
CA TYR A 10 -30.53 20.81 44.99
C TYR A 10 -30.22 19.33 44.74
N LEU A 11 -31.09 18.71 43.96
CA LEU A 11 -30.95 17.40 43.35
C LEU A 11 -30.19 17.63 42.03
N LEU A 12 -29.00 17.06 41.86
CA LEU A 12 -28.35 17.02 40.55
C LEU A 12 -27.79 15.64 40.27
N PHE A 13 -28.60 14.86 39.55
CA PHE A 13 -28.16 13.73 38.74
C PHE A 13 -27.10 14.22 37.76
N ILE A 14 -25.84 13.91 38.00
CA ILE A 14 -24.82 13.98 36.94
C ILE A 14 -24.86 12.63 36.23
N ALA A 15 -25.73 12.55 35.23
CA ALA A 15 -25.62 11.54 34.19
C ALA A 15 -24.27 11.78 33.50
N VAL A 16 -23.30 10.90 33.76
CA VAL A 16 -22.04 10.86 33.02
C VAL A 16 -22.40 10.61 31.56
N PRO A 17 -22.22 11.58 30.64
CA PRO A 17 -22.30 11.28 29.23
C PRO A 17 -21.11 10.37 28.96
N CYS A 18 -21.39 9.11 28.66
CA CYS A 18 -20.41 8.21 28.07
C CYS A 18 -20.06 8.83 26.72
N ALA A 19 -19.08 9.74 26.74
CA ALA A 19 -18.53 10.35 25.56
C ALA A 19 -18.06 9.20 24.69
N THR A 20 -18.71 9.07 23.54
CA THR A 20 -18.19 8.26 22.44
C THR A 20 -16.82 8.84 22.11
N ALA A 21 -15.79 8.22 22.68
CA ALA A 21 -14.42 8.41 22.26
C ALA A 21 -14.36 7.94 20.81
N GLN A 22 -14.65 8.86 19.89
CA GLN A 22 -14.28 8.75 18.50
C GLN A 22 -12.77 8.57 18.52
N ARG A 23 -12.35 7.31 18.42
CA ARG A 23 -10.94 6.92 18.34
C ARG A 23 -10.30 7.84 17.30
N PRO A 24 -9.21 8.56 17.65
CA PRO A 24 -8.57 9.44 16.69
C PRO A 24 -8.26 8.63 15.44
N PHE A 25 -8.81 9.12 14.33
CA PHE A 25 -8.63 8.59 12.99
C PHE A 25 -7.15 8.27 12.79
N ARG A 26 -6.80 6.98 12.65
CA ARG A 26 -5.44 6.48 12.38
C ARG A 26 -5.07 6.81 10.92
N GLY A 27 -5.12 8.09 10.57
CA GLY A 27 -4.95 8.64 9.22
C GLY A 27 -3.52 8.59 8.67
N GLY A 28 -2.54 8.19 9.48
CA GLY A 28 -1.17 7.98 9.03
C GLY A 28 -0.97 6.73 8.17
N ARG A 29 -1.94 5.80 8.13
CA ARG A 29 -1.81 4.52 7.40
C ARG A 29 -2.37 4.56 5.98
N GLY A 30 -3.28 5.50 5.68
CA GLY A 30 -4.00 5.56 4.41
C GLY A 30 -3.21 6.19 3.27
N ILE A 31 -2.59 7.35 3.53
CA ILE A 31 -1.83 8.09 2.50
C ILE A 31 -0.44 7.50 2.35
N TRP A 32 0.28 7.29 3.46
CA TRP A 32 1.61 6.66 3.41
C TRP A 32 1.58 5.20 2.94
N GLY A 33 0.47 4.47 3.12
CA GLY A 33 0.28 3.12 2.57
C GLY A 33 -0.01 3.10 1.06
N ALA A 34 -0.60 4.17 0.53
CA ALA A 34 -0.85 4.38 -0.89
C ALA A 34 0.38 4.92 -1.64
N VAL A 35 1.27 5.65 -0.96
CA VAL A 35 2.56 6.14 -1.49
C VAL A 35 3.59 5.02 -1.65
N ARG A 36 3.50 3.94 -0.84
CA ARG A 36 4.65 3.07 -0.56
C ARG A 36 4.84 1.81 -1.39
N ASN A 37 3.95 1.43 -2.30
CA ASN A 37 3.92 0.02 -2.69
C ASN A 37 4.45 -0.35 -4.08
N ASP A 38 4.30 0.48 -5.12
CA ASP A 38 4.21 -0.10 -6.46
C ASP A 38 4.98 0.72 -7.54
N SER A 39 6.19 1.20 -7.24
CA SER A 39 7.11 1.80 -8.24
C SER A 39 8.39 0.99 -8.42
N LEU A 40 9.01 1.08 -9.60
CA LEU A 40 10.29 0.40 -9.88
C LEU A 40 11.35 0.84 -8.88
N LEU A 41 11.35 2.13 -8.52
CA LEU A 41 12.27 2.65 -7.52
C LEU A 41 12.04 2.06 -6.12
N THR A 42 10.79 1.82 -5.72
CA THR A 42 10.50 1.20 -4.42
C THR A 42 10.95 -0.26 -4.38
N LEU A 43 10.90 -0.97 -5.51
CA LEU A 43 11.48 -2.31 -5.64
C LEU A 43 13.00 -2.27 -5.61
N ALA A 44 13.60 -1.33 -6.33
CA ALA A 44 15.03 -1.09 -6.32
C ALA A 44 15.54 -0.59 -4.95
N ALA A 45 14.67 -0.26 -3.99
CA ALA A 45 15.07 0.03 -2.61
C ALA A 45 15.30 -1.23 -1.76
N ILE A 46 15.00 -2.42 -2.28
CA ILE A 46 15.14 -3.69 -1.56
C ILE A 46 16.43 -4.37 -1.99
N ASP A 47 17.33 -4.65 -1.06
CA ASP A 47 18.66 -5.19 -1.36
C ASP A 47 18.60 -6.56 -2.04
N GLU A 48 17.66 -7.42 -1.66
CA GLU A 48 17.43 -8.73 -2.28
C GLU A 48 16.96 -8.59 -3.73
N VAL A 49 16.21 -7.54 -4.05
CA VAL A 49 15.80 -7.25 -5.43
C VAL A 49 16.99 -6.74 -6.24
N ARG A 50 17.83 -5.88 -5.67
CA ARG A 50 19.07 -5.44 -6.33
C ARG A 50 20.00 -6.61 -6.64
N LYS A 51 20.11 -7.57 -5.71
CA LYS A 51 20.88 -8.81 -5.90
C LYS A 51 20.27 -9.71 -6.98
N GLU A 52 18.95 -9.88 -6.98
CA GLU A 52 18.23 -10.65 -8.01
C GLU A 52 18.42 -10.07 -9.41
N VAL A 53 18.37 -8.74 -9.53
CA VAL A 53 18.60 -8.00 -10.77
C VAL A 53 20.09 -7.86 -11.09
N ARG A 54 20.96 -8.27 -10.16
CA ARG A 54 22.43 -8.23 -10.29
C ARG A 54 22.96 -6.83 -10.57
N LEU A 55 22.48 -5.85 -9.81
CA LEU A 55 22.98 -4.48 -9.93
C LEU A 55 24.46 -4.40 -9.52
N ARG A 56 25.27 -3.77 -10.37
CA ARG A 56 26.68 -3.48 -10.08
C ARG A 56 26.80 -2.42 -9.00
N LYS A 57 27.98 -2.31 -8.39
CA LYS A 57 28.24 -1.37 -7.30
C LYS A 57 27.88 0.06 -7.69
N GLU A 58 28.32 0.49 -8.87
CA GLU A 58 28.07 1.83 -9.40
C GLU A 58 26.57 2.07 -9.64
N GLN A 59 25.84 1.05 -10.10
CA GLN A 59 24.39 1.13 -10.29
C GLN A 59 23.66 1.21 -8.95
N ASN A 60 24.10 0.47 -7.93
CA ASN A 60 23.54 0.57 -6.58
C ASN A 60 23.75 1.97 -5.99
N GLU A 61 24.94 2.55 -6.13
CA GLU A 61 25.23 3.92 -5.68
C GLU A 61 24.33 4.96 -6.36
N LEU A 62 24.10 4.81 -7.68
CA LEU A 62 23.18 5.66 -8.42
C LEU A 62 21.73 5.49 -7.94
N VAL A 63 21.27 4.26 -7.72
CA VAL A 63 19.93 3.99 -7.17
C VAL A 63 19.79 4.61 -5.77
N ASP A 64 20.82 4.54 -4.93
CA ASP A 64 20.82 5.16 -3.60
C ASP A 64 20.73 6.68 -3.67
N ALA A 65 21.49 7.31 -4.58
CA ALA A 65 21.38 8.74 -4.83
C ALA A 65 19.97 9.14 -5.31
N LEU A 66 19.38 8.36 -6.22
CA LEU A 66 17.99 8.56 -6.68
C LEU A 66 16.98 8.42 -5.54
N LEU A 67 17.17 7.46 -4.62
CA LEU A 67 16.30 7.29 -3.46
C LEU A 67 16.40 8.46 -2.47
N VAL A 68 17.60 9.01 -2.26
CA VAL A 68 17.79 10.21 -1.45
C VAL A 68 17.07 11.39 -2.09
N ASP A 69 17.23 11.58 -3.40
CA ASP A 69 16.57 12.67 -4.13
C ASP A 69 15.04 12.53 -4.11
N VAL A 70 14.49 11.32 -4.33
CA VAL A 70 13.05 11.07 -4.15
C VAL A 70 12.58 11.50 -2.77
N ARG A 71 13.28 11.10 -1.71
CA ARG A 71 12.86 11.43 -0.35
C ARG A 71 12.88 12.93 -0.11
N ALA A 72 13.87 13.64 -0.66
CA ALA A 72 13.97 15.09 -0.58
C ALA A 72 12.85 15.79 -1.37
N GLN A 73 12.63 15.39 -2.63
CA GLN A 73 11.55 15.91 -3.46
C GLN A 73 10.19 15.62 -2.83
N PHE A 74 9.98 14.41 -2.32
CA PHE A 74 8.75 14.04 -1.63
C PHE A 74 8.53 14.92 -0.39
N ARG A 75 9.55 15.10 0.46
CA ARG A 75 9.44 15.99 1.61
C ARG A 75 9.04 17.41 1.20
N LYS A 76 9.71 17.96 0.18
CA LYS A 76 9.46 19.32 -0.34
C LYS A 76 8.07 19.46 -0.97
N SER A 77 7.66 18.50 -1.79
CA SER A 77 6.35 18.51 -2.48
C SER A 77 5.16 18.36 -1.54
N PHE A 78 5.41 17.82 -0.34
CA PHE A 78 4.40 17.63 0.71
C PHE A 78 4.60 18.55 1.91
N GLU A 79 5.59 19.43 1.87
CA GLU A 79 5.77 20.50 2.84
C GLU A 79 4.59 21.47 2.75
N GLY A 80 3.89 21.70 3.87
CA GLY A 80 2.69 22.53 3.90
C GLY A 80 1.44 21.91 3.23
N VAL A 81 1.52 20.69 2.69
CA VAL A 81 0.33 19.98 2.20
C VAL A 81 -0.43 19.43 3.39
N ASN A 82 -1.62 19.99 3.64
CA ASN A 82 -2.54 19.46 4.64
C ASN A 82 -3.52 18.48 3.95
N PRO A 83 -3.46 17.17 4.25
CA PRO A 83 -4.34 16.17 3.63
C PRO A 83 -5.83 16.40 3.91
N PHE A 84 -6.16 17.14 4.96
CA PHE A 84 -7.53 17.51 5.33
C PHE A 84 -8.07 18.71 4.54
N ARG A 85 -7.20 19.45 3.83
CA ARG A 85 -7.55 20.69 3.11
C ARG A 85 -7.34 20.58 1.59
N ASN A 86 -6.34 19.83 1.15
CA ASN A 86 -5.92 19.75 -0.27
C ASN A 86 -6.43 18.48 -0.99
N GLY A 87 -7.13 17.58 -0.27
CA GLY A 87 -7.70 16.37 -0.84
C GLY A 87 -6.68 15.25 -1.11
N VAL A 88 -7.16 14.01 -1.13
CA VAL A 88 -6.33 12.81 -1.35
C VAL A 88 -5.85 12.72 -2.80
N ASP A 89 -6.54 13.37 -3.74
CA ASP A 89 -6.26 13.25 -5.17
C ASP A 89 -5.08 14.13 -5.63
N GLU A 90 -4.90 15.33 -5.07
CA GLU A 90 -3.71 16.15 -5.34
C GLU A 90 -2.43 15.44 -4.86
N ALA A 91 -2.50 14.83 -3.67
CA ALA A 91 -1.43 14.00 -3.13
C ALA A 91 -1.09 12.83 -4.08
N ARG A 92 -2.10 12.12 -4.58
CA ARG A 92 -1.93 11.01 -5.53
C ARG A 92 -1.27 11.45 -6.84
N GLY A 93 -1.68 12.59 -7.39
CA GLY A 93 -1.09 13.16 -8.61
C GLY A 93 0.40 13.42 -8.44
N LYS A 94 0.79 14.11 -7.36
CA LYS A 94 2.20 14.41 -7.04
C LYS A 94 3.03 13.14 -6.81
N ILE A 95 2.48 12.13 -6.13
CA ILE A 95 3.14 10.82 -5.95
C ILE A 95 3.42 10.16 -7.31
N LYS A 96 2.42 10.14 -8.21
CA LYS A 96 2.55 9.53 -9.53
C LYS A 96 3.59 10.24 -10.38
N GLU A 97 3.59 11.58 -10.35
CA GLU A 97 4.55 12.39 -11.09
C GLU A 97 5.99 12.17 -10.60
N ILE A 98 6.21 12.24 -9.29
CA ILE A 98 7.54 11.97 -8.71
C ILE A 98 7.95 10.55 -9.11
N SER A 99 7.15 9.53 -8.81
CA SER A 99 7.50 8.13 -9.10
C SER A 99 7.78 7.89 -10.58
N GLY A 100 6.98 8.45 -11.49
CA GLY A 100 7.16 8.29 -12.93
C GLY A 100 8.48 8.89 -13.45
N ARG A 101 8.93 10.02 -12.90
CA ARG A 101 10.24 10.61 -13.26
C ARG A 101 11.38 9.67 -12.88
N PHE A 102 11.33 9.04 -11.72
CA PHE A 102 12.37 8.12 -11.27
C PHE A 102 12.34 6.78 -12.00
N ASP A 103 11.16 6.30 -12.38
CA ASP A 103 11.04 5.12 -13.25
C ASP A 103 11.78 5.38 -14.60
N VAL A 104 11.71 6.59 -15.15
CA VAL A 104 12.47 6.98 -16.37
C VAL A 104 13.98 7.07 -16.09
N LEU A 105 14.41 7.62 -14.96
CA LEU A 105 15.84 7.67 -14.63
C LEU A 105 16.45 6.27 -14.46
N LEU A 106 15.68 5.31 -13.93
CA LEU A 106 16.11 3.93 -13.83
C LEU A 106 16.36 3.28 -15.20
N THR A 107 15.65 3.68 -16.26
CA THR A 107 15.91 3.14 -17.62
C THR A 107 17.24 3.59 -18.20
N VAL A 108 17.84 4.66 -17.67
CA VAL A 108 19.17 5.15 -18.06
C VAL A 108 20.27 4.47 -17.24
N VAL A 109 20.00 4.14 -15.98
CA VAL A 109 20.97 3.52 -15.06
C VAL A 109 21.09 2.01 -15.27
N LEU A 110 19.99 1.35 -15.61
CA LEU A 110 19.91 -0.10 -15.73
C LEU A 110 20.14 -0.54 -17.18
N GLU A 111 20.82 -1.67 -17.33
CA GLU A 111 20.90 -2.36 -18.61
C GLU A 111 19.51 -2.92 -19.00
N PRO A 112 19.23 -3.14 -20.30
CA PRO A 112 17.92 -3.62 -20.74
C PRO A 112 17.44 -4.89 -20.03
N GLU A 113 18.32 -5.88 -19.85
CA GLU A 113 17.99 -7.14 -19.15
C GLU A 113 17.68 -6.93 -17.66
N GLN A 114 18.39 -5.99 -17.02
CA GLN A 114 18.18 -5.64 -15.62
C GLN A 114 16.83 -4.93 -15.44
N LEU A 115 16.52 -3.99 -16.34
CA LEU A 115 15.25 -3.30 -16.36
C LEU A 115 14.09 -4.28 -16.61
N GLU A 116 14.23 -5.19 -17.56
CA GLU A 116 13.24 -6.22 -17.84
C GLU A 116 13.00 -7.09 -16.60
N ARG A 117 14.07 -7.56 -15.95
CA ARG A 117 13.93 -8.35 -14.72
C ARG A 117 13.24 -7.56 -13.62
N LEU A 118 13.56 -6.27 -13.45
CA LEU A 118 12.91 -5.42 -12.46
C LEU A 118 11.41 -5.22 -12.76
N GLN A 119 11.02 -5.10 -14.03
CA GLN A 119 9.63 -5.03 -14.47
C GLN A 119 8.88 -6.35 -14.25
N GLN A 120 9.52 -7.50 -14.47
CA GLN A 120 8.96 -8.82 -14.12
C GLN A 120 8.68 -8.90 -12.61
N LEU A 121 9.62 -8.45 -11.77
CA LEU A 121 9.44 -8.40 -10.32
C LEU A 121 8.32 -7.43 -9.92
N GLN A 122 8.22 -6.29 -10.60
CA GLN A 122 7.11 -5.36 -10.42
C GLN A 122 5.77 -6.02 -10.70
N LEU A 123 5.65 -6.70 -11.84
CA LEU A 123 4.45 -7.42 -12.21
C LEU A 123 4.07 -8.49 -11.19
N GLN A 124 5.05 -9.27 -10.71
CA GLN A 124 4.81 -10.29 -9.69
C GLN A 124 4.34 -9.71 -8.36
N ARG A 125 4.81 -8.52 -7.98
CA ARG A 125 4.43 -7.87 -6.73
C ARG A 125 3.07 -7.16 -6.82
N GLU A 126 2.82 -6.48 -7.93
CA GLU A 126 1.59 -5.71 -8.17
C GLU A 126 0.41 -6.61 -8.55
N GLY A 127 0.70 -7.73 -9.23
CA GLY A 127 -0.31 -8.61 -9.81
C GLY A 127 -1.22 -7.82 -10.76
N LEU A 128 -2.53 -8.00 -10.64
CA LEU A 128 -3.51 -7.34 -11.51
C LEU A 128 -3.49 -5.80 -11.45
N ARG A 129 -2.92 -5.20 -10.40
CA ARG A 129 -2.77 -3.73 -10.35
C ARG A 129 -1.83 -3.20 -11.42
N ALA A 130 -0.92 -4.03 -11.93
CA ALA A 130 -0.06 -3.65 -13.04
C ALA A 130 -0.85 -3.24 -14.29
N LEU A 131 -2.08 -3.76 -14.45
CA LEU A 131 -2.98 -3.39 -15.56
C LEU A 131 -3.48 -1.94 -15.49
N ASP A 132 -3.32 -1.24 -14.36
CA ASP A 132 -3.59 0.20 -14.26
C ASP A 132 -2.46 1.04 -14.89
N ARG A 133 -1.30 0.43 -15.20
CA ARG A 133 -0.14 1.12 -15.76
C ARG A 133 -0.09 1.03 -17.29
N THR A 134 0.24 2.15 -17.91
CA THR A 134 0.22 2.32 -19.37
C THR A 134 1.26 1.46 -20.10
N ASP A 135 2.40 1.17 -19.49
CA ASP A 135 3.42 0.27 -20.03
C ASP A 135 2.91 -1.16 -20.16
N PHE A 136 2.28 -1.71 -19.12
CA PHE A 136 1.66 -3.04 -19.15
C PHE A 136 0.46 -3.11 -20.11
N GLN A 137 -0.38 -2.07 -20.15
CA GLN A 137 -1.49 -1.97 -21.09
C GLN A 137 -1.01 -2.02 -22.55
N LYS A 138 0.05 -1.25 -22.88
CA LYS A 138 0.66 -1.25 -24.21
C LYS A 138 1.29 -2.59 -24.56
N GLN A 139 2.02 -3.19 -23.61
CA GLN A 139 2.61 -4.50 -23.82
C GLN A 139 1.53 -5.55 -24.10
N LEU A 140 0.43 -5.57 -23.36
CA LEU A 140 -0.68 -6.49 -23.62
C LEU A 140 -1.57 -6.08 -24.80
N SER A 141 -1.34 -4.89 -25.37
CA SER A 141 -2.18 -4.34 -26.45
C SER A 141 -3.66 -4.39 -26.08
N LEU A 142 -3.98 -3.90 -24.88
CA LEU A 142 -5.37 -3.85 -24.39
C LEU A 142 -6.14 -2.77 -25.15
N GLU A 143 -7.29 -3.14 -25.69
CA GLU A 143 -8.24 -2.21 -26.29
C GLU A 143 -8.90 -1.33 -25.21
N GLU A 144 -9.37 -0.14 -25.58
CA GLU A 144 -9.98 0.81 -24.63
C GLU A 144 -11.20 0.20 -23.93
N THR A 145 -12.07 -0.48 -24.67
CA THR A 145 -13.26 -1.16 -24.13
C THR A 145 -12.89 -2.28 -23.15
N GLN A 146 -11.89 -3.10 -23.50
CA GLN A 146 -11.37 -4.15 -22.63
C GLN A 146 -10.76 -3.57 -21.35
N LEU A 147 -10.01 -2.47 -21.48
CA LEU A 147 -9.41 -1.77 -20.36
C LEU A 147 -10.47 -1.21 -19.40
N GLU A 148 -11.55 -0.62 -19.91
CA GLU A 148 -12.66 -0.15 -19.07
C GLU A 148 -13.31 -1.27 -18.28
N GLU A 149 -13.54 -2.43 -18.91
CA GLU A 149 -14.12 -3.60 -18.25
C GLU A 149 -13.20 -4.13 -17.14
N ILE A 150 -11.90 -4.26 -17.43
CA ILE A 150 -10.88 -4.62 -16.44
C ILE A 150 -10.91 -3.64 -15.27
N GLN A 151 -10.92 -2.33 -15.53
CA GLN A 151 -10.94 -1.31 -14.46
C GLN A 151 -12.21 -1.40 -13.60
N LYS A 152 -13.38 -1.65 -14.21
CA LYS A 152 -14.64 -1.87 -13.50
C LYS A 152 -14.54 -3.11 -12.59
N LEU A 153 -13.99 -4.22 -13.09
CA LEU A 153 -13.76 -5.44 -12.30
C LEU A 153 -12.77 -5.19 -11.15
N LEU A 154 -11.63 -4.55 -11.42
CA LEU A 154 -10.64 -4.23 -10.40
C LEU A 154 -11.21 -3.35 -9.29
N LYS A 155 -12.04 -2.36 -9.63
CA LYS A 155 -12.72 -1.50 -8.66
C LYS A 155 -13.71 -2.29 -7.81
N ALA A 156 -14.56 -3.10 -8.43
CA ALA A 156 -15.55 -3.94 -7.74
C ALA A 156 -14.88 -5.00 -6.84
N GLY A 157 -13.86 -5.69 -7.36
CA GLY A 157 -13.10 -6.69 -6.62
C GLY A 157 -12.33 -6.09 -5.45
N ARG A 158 -11.73 -4.91 -5.61
CA ARG A 158 -11.08 -4.17 -4.50
C ARG A 158 -12.07 -3.86 -3.38
N LYS A 159 -13.29 -3.45 -3.74
CA LYS A 159 -14.38 -3.25 -2.77
C LYS A 159 -14.72 -4.55 -2.03
N ARG A 160 -14.93 -5.66 -2.73
CA ARG A 160 -15.20 -6.97 -2.09
C ARG A 160 -14.08 -7.42 -1.14
N ILE A 161 -12.81 -7.23 -1.53
CA ILE A 161 -11.65 -7.54 -0.69
C ILE A 161 -11.62 -6.63 0.55
N GLN A 162 -12.02 -5.36 0.41
CA GLN A 162 -12.11 -4.43 1.53
C GLN A 162 -13.27 -4.78 2.47
N ASP A 163 -14.43 -5.17 1.91
CA ASP A 163 -15.62 -5.55 2.66
C ASP A 163 -15.40 -6.84 3.47
N ALA A 164 -14.50 -7.73 3.02
CA ALA A 164 -14.07 -8.90 3.79
C ALA A 164 -13.33 -8.54 5.10
N GLY A 165 -12.87 -7.30 5.25
CA GLY A 165 -12.29 -6.78 6.49
C GLY A 165 -11.10 -7.60 6.99
N GLU A 166 -11.21 -8.12 8.20
CA GLU A 166 -10.16 -8.91 8.85
C GLU A 166 -10.16 -10.39 8.45
N ASP A 167 -11.20 -10.87 7.75
CA ASP A 167 -11.25 -12.26 7.27
C ASP A 167 -10.25 -12.45 6.11
N ARG A 168 -9.07 -12.93 6.49
CA ARG A 168 -7.98 -13.21 5.55
C ARG A 168 -8.35 -14.27 4.51
N LYS A 169 -9.16 -15.28 4.87
CA LYS A 169 -9.55 -16.35 3.95
C LYS A 169 -10.54 -15.83 2.92
N ALA A 170 -11.55 -15.07 3.36
CA ALA A 170 -12.48 -14.41 2.44
C ALA A 170 -11.75 -13.42 1.51
N ALA A 171 -10.85 -12.59 2.05
CA ALA A 171 -10.05 -11.67 1.25
C ALA A 171 -9.17 -12.40 0.22
N GLN A 172 -8.57 -13.54 0.58
CA GLN A 172 -7.78 -14.35 -0.35
C GLN A 172 -8.67 -14.95 -1.44
N LYS A 173 -9.84 -15.49 -1.09
CA LYS A 173 -10.81 -16.03 -2.05
C LYS A 173 -11.25 -14.95 -3.04
N HIS A 174 -11.58 -13.75 -2.57
CA HIS A 174 -11.95 -12.64 -3.44
C HIS A 174 -10.80 -12.19 -4.37
N ARG A 175 -9.55 -12.26 -3.92
CA ARG A 175 -8.38 -11.99 -4.79
C ARG A 175 -8.25 -13.04 -5.89
N ALA A 176 -8.33 -14.32 -5.55
CA ALA A 176 -8.24 -15.41 -6.52
C ALA A 176 -9.38 -15.35 -7.56
N GLN A 177 -10.61 -15.05 -7.10
CA GLN A 177 -11.73 -14.87 -8.00
C GLN A 177 -11.50 -13.67 -8.93
N LEU A 178 -11.08 -12.53 -8.38
CA LEU A 178 -10.80 -11.35 -9.20
C LEU A 178 -9.71 -11.61 -10.26
N GLU A 179 -8.67 -12.38 -9.91
CA GLU A 179 -7.65 -12.79 -10.87
C GLU A 179 -8.21 -13.66 -11.98
N THR A 180 -9.08 -14.60 -11.64
CA THR A 180 -9.77 -15.44 -12.64
C THR A 180 -10.64 -14.58 -13.56
N ASP A 181 -11.52 -13.74 -12.99
CA ASP A 181 -12.45 -12.88 -13.74
C ASP A 181 -11.68 -11.94 -14.70
N VAL A 182 -10.56 -11.35 -14.26
CA VAL A 182 -9.75 -10.46 -15.10
C VAL A 182 -9.01 -11.22 -16.20
N LEU A 183 -8.45 -12.39 -15.89
CA LEU A 183 -7.77 -13.21 -16.89
C LEU A 183 -8.74 -13.74 -17.95
N GLU A 184 -10.00 -14.01 -17.62
CA GLU A 184 -11.03 -14.41 -18.58
C GLU A 184 -11.32 -13.35 -19.64
N LEU A 185 -11.16 -12.06 -19.29
CA LEU A 185 -11.28 -10.96 -20.26
C LEU A 185 -10.10 -10.90 -21.24
N LEU A 186 -8.96 -11.50 -20.91
CA LEU A 186 -7.82 -11.55 -21.81
C LEU A 186 -8.00 -12.64 -22.87
N ASN A 187 -7.67 -12.33 -24.12
CA ASN A 187 -7.59 -13.36 -25.16
C ASN A 187 -6.35 -14.26 -24.94
N ASP A 188 -6.27 -15.38 -25.67
CA ASP A 188 -5.21 -16.36 -25.46
C ASP A 188 -3.80 -15.79 -25.64
N LYS A 189 -3.59 -14.94 -26.66
CA LYS A 189 -2.31 -14.26 -26.90
C LYS A 189 -1.94 -13.32 -25.74
N GLN A 190 -2.93 -12.62 -25.17
CA GLN A 190 -2.72 -11.74 -24.02
C GLN A 190 -2.41 -12.52 -22.75
N LYS A 191 -3.07 -13.67 -22.52
CA LYS A 191 -2.78 -14.57 -21.40
C LYS A 191 -1.35 -15.13 -21.48
N GLU A 192 -0.96 -15.61 -22.65
CA GLU A 192 0.41 -16.09 -22.90
C GLU A 192 1.43 -14.98 -22.64
N LYS A 193 1.15 -13.77 -23.14
CA LYS A 193 2.02 -12.61 -22.91
C LYS A 193 2.09 -12.21 -21.44
N TRP A 194 0.97 -12.21 -20.71
CA TRP A 194 0.93 -11.96 -19.28
C TRP A 194 1.79 -12.96 -18.49
N ILE A 195 1.75 -14.24 -18.87
CA ILE A 195 2.57 -15.29 -18.27
C ILE A 195 4.05 -15.06 -18.59
N ALA A 196 4.38 -14.78 -19.85
CA ALA A 196 5.75 -14.51 -20.28
C ALA A 196 6.33 -13.27 -19.55
N MET A 197 5.56 -12.20 -19.44
CA MET A 197 5.95 -10.95 -18.76
C MET A 197 6.17 -11.12 -17.26
N LYS A 198 5.56 -12.13 -16.61
CA LYS A 198 5.86 -12.43 -15.19
C LYS A 198 7.26 -13.00 -15.03
N GLY A 199 7.80 -13.67 -16.06
CA GLY A 199 9.11 -14.28 -16.03
C GLY A 199 9.27 -15.30 -14.90
N LYS A 200 10.51 -15.49 -14.45
CA LYS A 200 10.83 -16.45 -13.38
C LYS A 200 10.25 -16.00 -12.04
N THR A 201 9.50 -16.87 -11.37
CA THR A 201 8.96 -16.62 -10.01
C THR A 201 10.05 -16.21 -9.04
N TYR A 202 9.74 -15.21 -8.20
CA TYR A 202 10.63 -14.67 -7.19
C TYR A 202 9.93 -14.61 -5.84
N ARG A 203 10.66 -14.98 -4.78
CA ARG A 203 10.16 -14.89 -3.41
C ARG A 203 10.71 -13.61 -2.79
N PHE A 204 9.83 -12.63 -2.61
CA PHE A 204 10.21 -11.38 -1.95
C PHE A 204 10.57 -11.60 -0.48
N PRO A 205 11.54 -10.84 0.06
CA PRO A 205 11.84 -10.87 1.48
C PRO A 205 10.61 -10.48 2.29
N GLU A 206 10.40 -11.17 3.40
CA GLU A 206 9.33 -10.86 4.32
C GLU A 206 9.63 -9.50 4.96
N ARG A 207 8.62 -8.63 5.07
CA ARG A 207 8.82 -7.30 5.66
C ARG A 207 9.10 -7.47 7.16
N GLU A 208 10.37 -7.46 7.55
CA GLU A 208 10.77 -7.27 8.94
C GLU A 208 10.13 -5.96 9.45
N GLY A 209 9.33 -6.07 10.51
CA GLY A 209 8.54 -4.93 11.01
C GLY A 209 7.14 -5.29 11.50
N ARG A 210 6.81 -6.58 11.59
CA ARG A 210 5.67 -7.03 12.39
C ARG A 210 6.12 -8.12 13.37
N SER A 211 7.14 -7.80 14.17
CA SER A 211 7.32 -8.52 15.43
C SER A 211 6.06 -8.24 16.26
N THR A 212 5.25 -9.29 16.40
CA THR A 212 4.22 -9.37 17.41
C THR A 212 4.93 -9.27 18.74
N ASN A 213 4.77 -8.14 19.44
CA ASN A 213 4.99 -8.09 20.87
C ASN A 213 3.95 -9.03 21.51
N ARG A 214 4.27 -10.33 21.54
CA ARG A 214 3.52 -11.41 22.16
C ARG A 214 4.47 -12.25 23.00
N ASP A 215 5.37 -11.57 23.69
CA ASP A 215 6.11 -12.10 24.82
C ASP A 215 5.88 -11.10 25.98
N GLN A 216 4.61 -10.88 26.31
CA GLN A 216 4.27 -10.48 27.66
C GLN A 216 4.08 -11.80 28.40
N PRO A 217 4.95 -12.15 29.37
CA PRO A 217 4.72 -13.34 30.18
C PRO A 217 3.38 -13.15 30.89
N ASP A 218 2.51 -14.15 30.82
CA ASP A 218 1.29 -14.20 31.62
C ASP A 218 1.73 -14.10 33.10
N GLU A 219 1.43 -12.98 33.76
CA GLU A 219 1.49 -12.92 35.22
C GLU A 219 0.48 -13.96 35.74
N PRO A 220 0.90 -14.92 36.57
CA PRO A 220 -0.02 -15.88 37.15
C PRO A 220 -0.94 -15.15 38.14
N ASP A 221 -2.24 -15.15 37.84
CA ASP A 221 -3.30 -14.87 38.80
C ASP A 221 -3.12 -15.80 40.01
N GLY A 222 -2.84 -15.21 41.16
CA GLY A 222 -2.55 -15.93 42.39
C GLY A 222 -2.94 -15.12 43.61
N ASP A 223 -4.25 -14.81 43.71
CA ASP A 223 -4.90 -14.52 44.98
C ASP A 223 -4.85 -15.79 45.85
N GLU A 224 -3.84 -15.90 46.72
CA GLU A 224 -3.89 -16.74 47.92
C GLU A 224 -3.39 -15.89 49.10
N ASP A 225 -4.32 -15.18 49.73
CA ASP A 225 -4.13 -14.67 51.09
C ASP A 225 -4.46 -15.79 52.10
N PRO A 226 -3.65 -15.96 53.17
CA PRO A 226 -3.80 -17.02 54.18
C PRO A 226 -4.93 -16.80 55.21
#